data_AF-A0A522AN00-F1
#
_entry.id   AF-A0A522AN00-F1
#
_cell.length_a   1.000
_cell.length_b   1.000
_cell.length_c   1.000
_cell.angle_alpha   90.00
_cell.angle_beta   90.00
_cell.angle_gamma   90.00
#
_symmetry.space_group_name_H-M   'P 1'
#
loop_
_entity.id
_entity.type
_entity.pdbx_description
1 polymer ?
#
loop_
_entity_poly.entity_id
_entity_poly.type
_entity_poly.pdbx_seq_one_letter_code
_entity_poly.pdbx_strand_id
1 'polypeptide(L)'
;MRSVPESAMAGAPDEKSGTASIMRRMVIFAMPRVMASGYLTYDCGIFRRVRGMRNTVDGYGLMSRALHWFLAVLILGVMILGLVVEDMPKGPERAGLMNWHQSFGTVVLVLVALRLAWRLVNPLPQPIGNPRTQRLASLMHWLLYGLMIAQPLSGLVQVQAAGRSLMLFGAFEVPRLIAENTALKEILEEVHETVWIVLAVAVAGHVAAALKHHFIDRDKTLVRMLRG
;
A
#
# COMPACT_ATOMS: atom_id res chain seq x y z
N MET A 1 57.21 30.48 -12.86
CA MET A 1 58.01 31.17 -11.81
C MET A 1 58.28 32.60 -12.31
N ARG A 2 58.03 33.59 -11.44
CA ARG A 2 58.22 35.07 -11.58
C ARG A 2 57.19 35.78 -12.50
N SER A 3 56.14 36.46 -12.02
CA SER A 3 55.93 37.54 -11.02
C SER A 3 56.32 38.96 -11.50
N VAL A 4 55.28 39.80 -11.60
CA VAL A 4 55.13 41.25 -11.90
C VAL A 4 56.06 42.17 -11.04
N PRO A 5 56.25 43.50 -11.30
CA PRO A 5 55.29 44.63 -11.11
C PRO A 5 55.35 45.70 -12.25
N GLU A 6 54.37 46.57 -12.56
CA GLU A 6 53.67 47.68 -11.87
C GLU A 6 54.38 49.06 -11.87
N SER A 7 53.59 50.11 -12.18
CA SER A 7 53.84 51.58 -12.23
C SER A 7 54.47 52.13 -13.54
N ALA A 8 54.09 53.28 -14.13
CA ALA A 8 53.48 54.50 -13.61
C ALA A 8 52.80 55.38 -14.70
N MET A 9 51.72 56.07 -14.30
CA MET A 9 51.33 57.49 -14.53
C MET A 9 51.35 58.14 -15.93
N ALA A 10 50.15 58.50 -16.43
CA ALA A 10 49.81 59.75 -17.15
C ALA A 10 48.26 59.84 -17.17
N GLY A 11 47.59 60.81 -16.54
CA GLY A 11 47.39 62.18 -17.02
C GLY A 11 45.90 62.39 -17.40
N ALA A 12 45.14 63.08 -16.54
CA ALA A 12 43.74 63.54 -16.75
C ALA A 12 43.70 64.78 -17.70
N PRO A 13 42.57 65.51 -17.95
CA PRO A 13 41.17 65.38 -17.45
C PRO A 13 40.06 65.66 -18.50
N ASP A 14 38.79 65.46 -18.13
CA ASP A 14 37.52 66.03 -18.69
C ASP A 14 36.36 65.17 -18.14
N GLU A 15 35.15 65.60 -17.79
CA GLU A 15 34.45 66.85 -17.52
C GLU A 15 33.01 66.38 -17.14
N LYS A 16 32.29 67.18 -16.35
CA LYS A 16 30.82 67.23 -16.22
C LYS A 16 30.09 66.33 -15.20
N SER A 17 29.62 67.06 -14.18
CA SER A 17 28.28 67.03 -13.55
C SER A 17 27.99 65.84 -12.63
N GLY A 18 27.67 66.02 -11.36
CA GLY A 18 26.93 67.13 -10.76
C GLY A 18 25.67 66.54 -10.11
N THR A 19 25.84 65.95 -8.93
CA THR A 19 24.76 65.55 -8.03
C THR A 19 23.97 66.76 -7.55
N ALA A 20 22.65 66.78 -7.73
CA ALA A 20 21.75 67.54 -6.85
C ALA A 20 20.32 67.00 -6.91
N SER A 21 19.84 66.71 -5.71
CA SER A 21 18.49 66.31 -5.33
C SER A 21 17.47 67.45 -5.51
N ILE A 22 16.18 67.09 -5.39
CA ILE A 22 15.03 67.90 -4.90
C ILE A 22 13.95 68.30 -5.95
N MET A 23 12.69 68.12 -5.50
CA MET A 23 11.39 68.69 -5.92
C MET A 23 10.47 67.80 -6.77
N ARG A 24 9.53 67.05 -6.15
CA ARG A 24 8.17 67.45 -5.71
C ARG A 24 7.30 68.07 -6.82
N ARG A 25 6.32 67.29 -7.31
CA ARG A 25 4.86 67.54 -7.27
C ARG A 25 4.18 66.87 -8.46
N MET A 26 3.32 65.88 -8.19
CA MET A 26 2.14 65.67 -9.01
C MET A 26 1.05 65.05 -8.12
N VAL A 27 0.00 65.81 -7.90
CA VAL A 27 -1.24 65.39 -7.25
C VAL A 27 -2.32 65.42 -8.34
N ILE A 28 -3.34 64.59 -8.13
CA ILE A 28 -4.69 64.63 -8.73
C ILE A 28 -4.86 63.74 -9.97
N PHE A 29 -5.50 62.57 -9.82
CA PHE A 29 -6.93 62.43 -10.10
C PHE A 29 -7.45 61.08 -9.56
N ALA A 30 -8.59 61.16 -8.87
CA ALA A 30 -9.30 60.05 -8.26
C ALA A 30 -9.92 59.13 -9.31
N MET A 31 -9.90 57.81 -9.06
CA MET A 31 -10.72 56.82 -9.74
C MET A 31 -11.50 56.00 -8.70
N PRO A 32 -12.74 55.62 -9.00
CA PRO A 32 -13.78 55.40 -8.01
C PRO A 32 -13.73 54.01 -7.36
N ARG A 33 -14.25 54.02 -6.13
CA ARG A 33 -14.47 52.93 -5.19
C ARG A 33 -15.61 52.00 -5.64
N VAL A 34 -15.27 50.83 -6.16
CA VAL A 34 -16.15 49.64 -6.30
C VAL A 34 -15.20 48.43 -6.41
N MET A 35 -15.16 47.37 -5.58
CA MET A 35 -16.20 46.47 -5.09
C MET A 35 -15.67 45.67 -3.88
N ALA A 36 -16.58 45.39 -2.94
CA ALA A 36 -16.65 44.18 -2.11
C ALA A 36 -15.41 43.76 -1.29
N SER A 37 -15.32 44.36 -0.11
CA SER A 37 -14.85 43.71 1.12
C SER A 37 -15.72 42.49 1.43
N GLY A 38 -15.11 41.33 1.65
CA GLY A 38 -15.80 40.16 2.18
C GLY A 38 -15.20 38.84 1.74
N TYR A 39 -14.00 38.52 2.23
CA TYR A 39 -13.57 37.12 2.35
C TYR A 39 -14.50 36.41 3.33
N LEU A 40 -15.62 35.90 2.83
CA LEU A 40 -16.42 34.89 3.49
C LEU A 40 -16.40 33.67 2.60
N THR A 41 -15.24 33.01 2.55
CA THR A 41 -15.22 31.57 2.33
C THR A 41 -15.93 30.93 3.52
N TYR A 42 -17.25 30.84 3.44
CA TYR A 42 -17.96 29.78 4.13
C TYR A 42 -17.54 28.48 3.43
N ASP A 43 -16.32 28.00 3.73
CA ASP A 43 -15.95 26.62 3.43
C ASP A 43 -16.88 25.78 4.30
N CYS A 44 -17.91 25.22 3.67
CA CYS A 44 -18.87 24.35 4.30
C CYS A 44 -18.14 23.09 4.78
N GLY A 45 -17.57 23.18 5.98
CA GLY A 45 -16.77 22.17 6.67
C GLY A 45 -17.53 20.90 7.08
N ILE A 46 -18.57 20.53 6.33
CA ILE A 46 -19.40 19.34 6.57
C ILE A 46 -19.34 18.36 5.39
N PHE A 47 -18.90 18.77 4.19
CA PHE A 47 -18.93 17.92 2.98
C PHE A 47 -17.57 17.41 2.45
N ARG A 48 -16.45 17.63 3.16
CA ARG A 48 -15.14 17.08 2.76
C ARG A 48 -14.90 15.65 3.27
N ARG A 49 -15.75 14.69 2.90
CA ARG A 49 -15.45 13.26 3.10
C ARG A 49 -16.03 12.34 2.04
N VAL A 50 -15.98 12.72 0.78
CA VAL A 50 -15.84 11.70 -0.27
C VAL A 50 -14.38 11.28 -0.26
N ARG A 51 -14.06 10.22 0.48
CA ARG A 51 -12.74 9.59 0.42
C ARG A 51 -12.53 9.11 -1.02
N GLY A 52 -11.53 9.64 -1.70
CA GLY A 52 -11.22 9.21 -3.07
C GLY A 52 -11.05 7.70 -3.16
N MET A 53 -11.49 7.11 -4.27
CA MET A 53 -11.31 5.67 -4.51
C MET A 53 -9.82 5.27 -4.57
N ARG A 54 -8.97 6.19 -5.06
CA ARG A 54 -7.51 6.04 -5.21
C ARG A 54 -6.75 6.63 -4.01
N ASN A 55 -5.51 6.20 -3.86
CA ASN A 55 -4.60 6.72 -2.85
C ASN A 55 -4.15 8.15 -3.19
N THR A 56 -3.67 8.84 -2.17
CA THR A 56 -2.98 10.13 -2.29
C THR A 56 -1.58 10.01 -1.68
N VAL A 57 -0.79 11.08 -1.76
CA VAL A 57 0.51 11.17 -1.10
C VAL A 57 0.41 11.05 0.43
N ASP A 58 -0.73 11.43 0.99
CA ASP A 58 -0.94 11.51 2.44
C ASP A 58 -1.61 10.26 3.03
N GLY A 59 -2.31 9.48 2.20
CA GLY A 59 -3.27 8.50 2.70
C GLY A 59 -3.76 7.47 1.70
N TYR A 60 -4.29 6.35 2.22
CA TYR A 60 -4.84 5.28 1.38
C TYR A 60 -6.29 5.58 0.99
N GLY A 61 -6.60 5.38 -0.29
CA GLY A 61 -7.95 5.49 -0.84
C GLY A 61 -8.88 4.40 -0.34
N LEU A 62 -10.17 4.58 -0.58
CA LEU A 62 -11.20 3.64 -0.12
C LEU A 62 -10.94 2.20 -0.63
N MET A 63 -10.55 2.05 -1.90
CA MET A 63 -10.36 0.73 -2.51
C MET A 63 -9.20 -0.04 -1.88
N SER A 64 -8.06 0.62 -1.67
CA SER A 64 -6.89 -0.01 -1.02
C SER A 64 -7.22 -0.49 0.39
N ARG A 65 -8.01 0.30 1.13
CA ARG A 65 -8.39 -0.03 2.50
C ARG A 65 -9.44 -1.14 2.56
N ALA A 66 -10.46 -1.07 1.70
CA ALA A 66 -11.48 -2.10 1.61
C ALA A 66 -10.86 -3.45 1.25
N LEU A 67 -10.04 -3.50 0.20
CA LEU A 67 -9.31 -4.71 -0.19
C LEU A 67 -8.42 -5.22 0.94
N HIS A 68 -7.71 -4.33 1.64
CA HIS A 68 -6.86 -4.74 2.76
C HIS A 68 -7.66 -5.40 3.88
N TRP A 69 -8.68 -4.73 4.41
CA TRP A 69 -9.41 -5.23 5.58
C TRP A 69 -10.25 -6.46 5.23
N PHE A 70 -10.84 -6.49 4.03
CA PHE A 70 -11.56 -7.66 3.56
C PHE A 70 -10.64 -8.88 3.42
N LEU A 71 -9.47 -8.72 2.80
CA LEU A 71 -8.47 -9.80 2.74
C LEU A 71 -7.95 -10.20 4.11
N ALA A 72 -7.72 -9.26 5.03
CA ALA A 72 -7.24 -9.57 6.36
C ALA A 72 -8.23 -10.49 7.11
N VAL A 73 -9.52 -10.17 7.09
CA VAL A 73 -10.57 -11.00 7.69
C VAL A 73 -10.64 -12.36 7.00
N LEU A 74 -10.62 -12.38 5.66
CA LEU A 74 -10.75 -13.60 4.88
C LEU A 74 -9.56 -14.55 5.11
N ILE A 75 -8.33 -14.04 5.10
CA ILE A 75 -7.11 -14.82 5.34
C ILE A 75 -7.14 -15.41 6.75
N LEU A 76 -7.44 -14.61 7.78
CA LEU A 76 -7.53 -15.13 9.14
C LEU A 76 -8.61 -16.21 9.28
N GLY A 77 -9.78 -16.00 8.66
CA GLY A 77 -10.86 -16.99 8.65
C GLY A 77 -10.45 -18.30 7.98
N VAL A 78 -9.81 -18.24 6.81
CA VAL A 78 -9.34 -19.43 6.07
C VAL A 78 -8.22 -20.16 6.81
N MET A 79 -7.31 -19.42 7.46
CA MET A 79 -6.26 -20.01 8.28
C MET A 79 -6.83 -20.79 9.46
N ILE A 80 -7.81 -20.21 10.17
CA ILE A 80 -8.51 -20.90 11.27
C ILE A 80 -9.27 -22.12 10.74
N LEU A 81 -9.99 -21.96 9.63
CA LEU A 81 -10.72 -23.05 9.01
C LEU A 81 -9.80 -24.21 8.58
N GLY A 82 -8.59 -23.90 8.11
CA GLY A 82 -7.58 -24.91 7.77
C GLY A 82 -7.24 -25.79 8.98
N LEU A 83 -6.92 -25.16 10.11
CA LEU A 83 -6.65 -25.88 11.37
C LEU A 83 -7.84 -26.73 11.83
N VAL A 84 -9.06 -26.18 11.77
CA VAL A 84 -10.27 -26.91 12.15
C VAL A 84 -10.44 -28.17 11.28
N VAL A 85 -10.26 -28.06 9.96
CA VAL A 85 -10.42 -29.19 9.03
C VAL A 85 -9.32 -30.23 9.19
N GLU A 86 -8.13 -29.82 9.58
CA GLU A 86 -6.98 -30.69 9.85
C GLU A 86 -7.24 -31.60 11.06
N ASP A 87 -7.78 -31.04 12.15
CA ASP A 87 -8.09 -31.76 13.40
C ASP A 87 -9.37 -32.63 13.32
N MET A 88 -10.17 -32.50 12.26
CA MET A 88 -11.42 -33.24 12.12
C MET A 88 -11.22 -34.68 11.62
N PRO A 89 -12.04 -35.64 12.11
CA PRO A 89 -12.07 -36.98 11.55
C PRO A 89 -12.59 -36.96 10.11
N LYS A 90 -12.16 -37.94 9.31
CA LYS A 90 -12.65 -38.10 7.94
C LYS A 90 -14.16 -38.36 7.96
N GLY A 91 -14.91 -37.60 7.15
CA GLY A 91 -16.36 -37.74 7.04
C GLY A 91 -16.99 -36.64 6.17
N PRO A 92 -18.32 -36.69 5.94
CA PRO A 92 -19.04 -35.73 5.10
C PRO A 92 -18.89 -34.28 5.58
N GLU A 93 -18.92 -34.06 6.90
CA GLU A 93 -18.79 -32.73 7.50
C GLU A 93 -17.41 -32.12 7.19
N ARG A 94 -16.33 -32.88 7.43
CA ARG A 94 -14.97 -32.49 7.06
C ARG A 94 -14.84 -32.20 5.58
N ALA A 95 -15.46 -33.00 4.71
CA ALA A 95 -15.44 -32.78 3.27
C ALA A 95 -16.12 -31.45 2.88
N GLY A 96 -17.25 -31.13 3.51
CA GLY A 96 -17.94 -29.85 3.34
C GLY A 96 -17.08 -28.66 3.78
N LEU A 97 -16.48 -28.71 4.96
CA LEU A 97 -15.60 -27.64 5.45
C LEU A 97 -14.30 -27.53 4.65
N MET A 98 -13.75 -28.65 4.18
CA MET A 98 -12.62 -28.66 3.24
C MET A 98 -13.00 -27.96 1.92
N ASN A 99 -14.22 -28.16 1.42
CA ASN A 99 -14.69 -27.45 0.24
C ASN A 99 -14.75 -25.93 0.48
N TRP A 100 -15.25 -25.49 1.64
CA TRP A 100 -15.24 -24.09 2.03
C TRP A 100 -13.81 -23.53 2.14
N HIS A 101 -12.89 -24.28 2.75
CA HIS A 101 -11.48 -23.90 2.86
C HIS A 101 -10.85 -23.67 1.48
N GLN A 102 -10.99 -24.64 0.57
CA GLN A 102 -10.47 -24.56 -0.80
C GLN A 102 -11.11 -23.41 -1.60
N SER A 103 -12.42 -23.20 -1.42
CA SER A 103 -13.16 -22.16 -2.13
C SER A 103 -12.73 -20.77 -1.71
N PHE A 104 -12.71 -20.51 -0.39
CA PHE A 104 -12.24 -19.23 0.11
C PHE A 104 -10.74 -19.01 -0.13
N GLY A 105 -9.92 -20.07 -0.08
CA GLY A 105 -8.51 -19.99 -0.49
C GLY A 105 -8.35 -19.54 -1.94
N THR A 106 -9.18 -20.07 -2.85
CA THR A 106 -9.18 -19.64 -4.27
C THR A 106 -9.62 -18.19 -4.41
N VAL A 107 -10.63 -17.75 -3.65
CA VAL A 107 -11.06 -16.34 -3.63
C VAL A 107 -9.95 -15.43 -3.09
N VAL A 108 -9.24 -15.84 -2.04
CA VAL A 108 -8.06 -15.11 -1.52
C VAL A 108 -7.01 -14.94 -2.61
N LEU A 109 -6.69 -15.99 -3.37
CA LEU A 109 -5.71 -15.90 -4.47
C LEU A 109 -6.08 -14.80 -5.48
N VAL A 110 -7.34 -14.78 -5.93
CA VAL A 110 -7.84 -13.77 -6.88
C VAL A 110 -7.79 -12.37 -6.27
N LEU A 111 -8.24 -12.22 -5.02
CA LEU A 111 -8.28 -10.91 -4.36
C LEU A 111 -6.89 -10.37 -4.03
N VAL A 112 -5.93 -11.24 -3.68
CA VAL A 112 -4.53 -10.86 -3.47
C VAL A 112 -3.91 -10.41 -4.79
N ALA A 113 -4.18 -11.11 -5.90
CA ALA A 113 -3.75 -10.69 -7.22
C ALA A 113 -4.34 -9.32 -7.59
N LEU A 114 -5.64 -9.11 -7.37
CA LEU A 114 -6.30 -7.81 -7.57
C LEU A 114 -5.69 -6.71 -6.68
N ARG A 115 -5.43 -7.00 -5.41
CA ARG A 115 -4.79 -6.05 -4.48
C ARG A 115 -3.38 -5.70 -4.93
N LEU A 116 -2.60 -6.68 -5.41
CA LEU A 116 -1.26 -6.45 -5.94
C LEU A 116 -1.32 -5.61 -7.21
N ALA A 117 -2.18 -5.95 -8.17
CA ALA A 117 -2.39 -5.15 -9.38
C ALA A 117 -2.78 -3.71 -9.02
N TRP A 118 -3.73 -3.53 -8.09
CA TRP A 118 -4.13 -2.22 -7.60
C TRP A 118 -2.97 -1.46 -6.96
N ARG A 119 -2.13 -2.12 -6.14
CA ARG A 119 -0.94 -1.50 -5.55
C ARG A 119 0.06 -1.03 -6.61
N LEU A 120 0.22 -1.76 -7.71
CA LEU A 120 1.18 -1.44 -8.76
C LEU A 120 0.75 -0.24 -9.62
N VAL A 121 -0.56 -0.05 -9.83
CA VAL A 121 -1.10 1.03 -10.66
C VAL A 121 -1.52 2.29 -9.89
N ASN A 122 -1.55 2.22 -8.56
CA ASN A 122 -2.01 3.31 -7.70
C ASN A 122 -0.82 3.94 -6.95
N PRO A 123 -0.76 5.28 -6.80
CA PRO A 123 0.27 5.90 -5.99
C PRO A 123 0.34 5.31 -4.58
N LEU A 124 1.54 5.21 -4.03
CA LEU A 124 1.75 4.80 -2.65
C LEU A 124 1.86 6.05 -1.77
N PRO A 125 1.18 6.11 -0.62
CA PRO A 125 1.38 7.19 0.35
C PRO A 125 2.85 7.27 0.77
N GLN A 126 3.32 8.48 1.09
CA GLN A 126 4.71 8.66 1.47
C GLN A 126 5.04 7.84 2.73
N PRO A 127 6.15 7.09 2.71
CA PRO A 127 6.51 6.21 3.82
C PRO A 127 6.88 7.03 5.07
N ILE A 128 6.48 6.54 6.23
CA ILE A 128 6.83 7.13 7.53
C ILE A 128 8.06 6.42 8.10
N GLY A 129 8.91 7.14 8.82
CA GLY A 129 10.07 6.59 9.51
C GLY A 129 11.38 6.75 8.74
N ASN A 130 12.46 6.20 9.28
CA ASN A 130 13.80 6.32 8.69
C ASN A 130 14.00 5.33 7.53
N PRO A 131 15.03 5.51 6.68
CA PRO A 131 15.25 4.64 5.52
C PRO A 131 15.34 3.14 5.84
N ARG A 132 15.84 2.77 7.03
CA ARG A 132 15.94 1.36 7.45
C ARG A 132 14.57 0.75 7.72
N THR A 133 13.71 1.43 8.47
CA THR A 133 12.35 0.95 8.77
C THR A 133 11.50 0.90 7.50
N GLN A 134 11.68 1.85 6.59
CA GLN A 134 11.00 1.85 5.30
C GLN A 134 11.38 0.64 4.44
N ARG A 135 12.68 0.30 4.36
CA ARG A 135 13.15 -0.89 3.64
C ARG A 135 12.58 -2.17 4.25
N LEU A 136 12.61 -2.30 5.58
CA LEU A 136 12.08 -3.48 6.27
C LEU A 136 10.56 -3.62 6.05
N ALA A 137 9.82 -2.52 6.12
CA ALA A 137 8.40 -2.51 5.80
C ALA A 137 8.15 -2.95 4.35
N SER A 138 8.91 -2.44 3.38
CA SER A 138 8.79 -2.85 1.98
C SER A 138 9.07 -4.34 1.80
N LEU A 139 10.14 -4.87 2.41
CA LEU A 139 10.47 -6.30 2.38
C LEU A 139 9.35 -7.15 2.98
N MET A 140 8.82 -6.76 4.14
CA MET A 140 7.70 -7.46 4.77
C MET A 140 6.45 -7.46 3.87
N HIS A 141 6.12 -6.36 3.22
CA HIS A 141 4.99 -6.33 2.29
C HIS A 141 5.18 -7.27 1.11
N TRP A 142 6.37 -7.29 0.49
CA TRP A 142 6.66 -8.19 -0.63
C TRP A 142 6.69 -9.66 -0.20
N LEU A 143 7.25 -9.95 0.97
CA LEU A 143 7.21 -11.27 1.59
C LEU A 143 5.76 -11.73 1.77
N LEU A 144 4.91 -10.90 2.37
CA LEU A 144 3.49 -11.21 2.55
C LEU A 144 2.77 -11.43 1.23
N TYR A 145 3.02 -10.62 0.19
CA TYR A 145 2.43 -10.87 -1.14
C TYR A 145 2.85 -12.23 -1.70
N GLY A 146 4.14 -12.58 -1.59
CA GLY A 146 4.64 -13.89 -2.01
C GLY A 146 3.95 -15.03 -1.27
N LEU A 147 3.89 -14.96 0.06
CA LEU A 147 3.29 -16.00 0.90
C LEU A 147 1.76 -16.12 0.69
N MET A 148 1.05 -14.99 0.60
CA MET A 148 -0.40 -14.98 0.37
C MET A 148 -0.79 -15.50 -1.02
N ILE A 149 0.11 -15.49 -2.00
CA ILE A 149 -0.09 -16.13 -3.31
C ILE A 149 0.32 -17.59 -3.24
N ALA A 150 1.49 -17.88 -2.68
CA ALA A 150 2.05 -19.23 -2.59
C ALA A 150 1.12 -20.18 -1.82
N GLN A 151 0.50 -19.72 -0.72
CA GLN A 151 -0.36 -20.55 0.12
C GLN A 151 -1.58 -21.12 -0.64
N PRO A 152 -2.50 -20.30 -1.20
CA PRO A 152 -3.63 -20.85 -1.92
C PRO A 152 -3.23 -21.49 -3.26
N LEU A 153 -2.14 -21.04 -3.89
CA LEU A 153 -1.66 -21.64 -5.13
C LEU A 153 -1.14 -23.06 -4.90
N SER A 154 -0.35 -23.31 -3.84
CA SER A 154 0.12 -24.66 -3.52
C SER A 154 -1.05 -25.60 -3.23
N GLY A 155 -2.06 -25.16 -2.47
CA GLY A 155 -3.25 -25.97 -2.18
C GLY A 155 -4.10 -26.27 -3.42
N LEU A 156 -4.29 -25.28 -4.30
CA LEU A 156 -5.00 -25.46 -5.57
C LEU A 156 -4.31 -26.53 -6.44
N VAL A 157 -3.00 -26.42 -6.62
CA VAL A 157 -2.21 -27.36 -7.42
C VAL A 157 -2.15 -28.74 -6.74
N GLN A 158 -2.06 -28.79 -5.40
CA GLN A 158 -2.05 -30.04 -4.63
C GLN A 158 -3.34 -30.85 -4.85
N VAL A 159 -4.50 -30.19 -4.85
CA VAL A 159 -5.80 -30.86 -5.10
C VAL A 159 -5.84 -31.46 -6.51
N GLN A 160 -5.34 -30.74 -7.51
CA GLN A 160 -5.30 -31.24 -8.89
C GLN A 160 -4.27 -32.37 -9.06
N ALA A 161 -3.09 -32.24 -8.45
CA ALA A 161 -2.07 -33.29 -8.45
C ALA A 161 -2.55 -34.58 -7.77
N ALA A 162 -3.47 -34.46 -6.81
CA ALA A 162 -4.16 -35.59 -6.17
C ALA A 162 -5.26 -36.22 -7.03
N GLY A 163 -5.45 -35.79 -8.28
CA GLY A 163 -6.51 -36.29 -9.17
C GLY A 163 -7.93 -35.85 -8.79
N ARG A 164 -8.08 -34.92 -7.83
CA ARG A 164 -9.37 -34.46 -7.30
C ARG A 164 -9.83 -33.19 -8.03
N SER A 165 -11.15 -33.04 -8.15
CA SER A 165 -11.76 -31.80 -8.61
C SER A 165 -12.01 -30.84 -7.44
N LEU A 166 -11.85 -29.54 -7.70
CA LEU A 166 -12.18 -28.48 -6.75
C LEU A 166 -13.49 -27.83 -7.20
N MET A 167 -14.55 -28.03 -6.43
CA MET A 167 -15.84 -27.37 -6.63
C MET A 167 -15.88 -26.06 -5.85
N LEU A 168 -15.81 -24.90 -6.48
CA LEU A 168 -16.00 -23.61 -5.82
C LEU A 168 -17.40 -23.52 -5.22
N PHE A 169 -17.46 -23.49 -3.90
CA PHE A 169 -18.68 -23.44 -3.09
C PHE A 169 -19.70 -24.52 -3.47
N GLY A 170 -19.23 -25.67 -3.96
CA GLY A 170 -20.08 -26.76 -4.48
C GLY A 170 -20.79 -26.46 -5.80
N ALA A 171 -20.57 -25.31 -6.43
CA ALA A 171 -21.34 -24.84 -7.59
C ALA A 171 -20.58 -24.92 -8.92
N PHE A 172 -19.29 -24.55 -8.93
CA PHE A 172 -18.50 -24.48 -10.17
C PHE A 172 -17.19 -25.27 -10.05
N GLU A 173 -16.93 -26.16 -10.98
CA GLU A 173 -15.65 -26.87 -11.02
C GLU A 173 -14.53 -25.96 -11.54
N VAL A 174 -13.43 -25.86 -10.79
CA VAL A 174 -12.23 -25.17 -11.26
C VAL A 174 -11.56 -26.03 -12.33
N PRO A 175 -11.23 -25.46 -13.51
CA PRO A 175 -10.56 -26.21 -14.57
C PRO A 175 -9.27 -26.86 -14.08
N ARG A 176 -9.07 -28.13 -14.46
CA ARG A 176 -7.80 -28.83 -14.25
C ARG A 176 -6.73 -28.24 -15.17
N LEU A 177 -5.61 -27.85 -14.58
CA LEU A 177 -4.45 -27.27 -15.25
C LEU A 177 -3.30 -28.28 -15.36
N ILE A 178 -3.28 -29.29 -14.49
CA ILE A 178 -2.24 -30.31 -14.44
C ILE A 178 -2.83 -31.72 -14.39
N ALA A 179 -2.04 -32.70 -14.80
CA ALA A 179 -2.34 -34.11 -14.62
C ALA A 179 -2.08 -34.57 -13.18
N GLU A 180 -2.67 -35.71 -12.81
CA GLU A 180 -2.41 -36.37 -11.54
C GLU A 180 -0.93 -36.74 -11.41
N ASN A 181 -0.35 -36.47 -10.24
CA ASN A 181 1.04 -36.76 -9.92
C ASN A 181 1.21 -36.86 -8.40
N THR A 182 1.36 -38.09 -7.90
CA THR A 182 1.49 -38.39 -6.47
C THR A 182 2.70 -37.72 -5.82
N ALA A 183 3.86 -37.74 -6.49
CA ALA A 183 5.08 -37.12 -5.96
C ALA A 183 4.91 -35.60 -5.82
N LEU A 184 4.30 -34.95 -6.82
CA LEU A 184 4.01 -33.52 -6.76
C LEU A 184 2.97 -33.20 -5.67
N LYS A 185 1.96 -34.05 -5.48
CA LYS A 185 0.97 -33.90 -4.40
C LYS A 185 1.64 -33.89 -3.02
N GLU A 186 2.59 -34.79 -2.78
CA GLU A 186 3.29 -34.89 -1.49
C GLU A 186 4.16 -33.66 -1.23
N ILE A 187 4.93 -33.24 -2.24
CA ILE A 187 5.73 -32.00 -2.16
C ILE A 187 4.83 -30.79 -1.87
N LEU A 188 3.69 -30.67 -2.56
CA LEU A 188 2.80 -29.53 -2.38
C LEU A 188 2.07 -29.54 -1.04
N GLU A 189 1.85 -30.69 -0.43
CA GLU A 189 1.35 -30.82 0.95
C GLU A 189 2.33 -30.19 1.94
N GLU A 190 3.59 -30.64 1.89
CA GLU A 190 4.65 -30.11 2.76
C GLU A 190 4.88 -28.62 2.53
N VAL A 191 4.85 -28.17 1.27
CA VAL A 191 4.95 -26.74 0.93
C VAL A 191 3.76 -25.97 1.50
N HIS A 192 2.53 -26.48 1.41
CA HIS A 192 1.34 -25.79 1.90
C HIS A 192 1.36 -25.64 3.43
N GLU A 193 1.78 -26.68 4.15
CA GLU A 193 1.94 -26.65 5.61
C GLU A 193 3.08 -25.71 6.03
N THR A 194 4.23 -25.79 5.35
CA THR A 194 5.38 -24.92 5.65
C THR A 194 5.06 -23.45 5.40
N VAL A 195 4.45 -23.14 4.25
CA VAL A 195 4.07 -21.76 3.90
C VAL A 195 3.00 -21.25 4.86
N TRP A 196 2.09 -22.09 5.37
CA TRP A 196 1.13 -21.70 6.41
C TRP A 196 1.83 -21.16 7.65
N ILE A 197 2.82 -21.91 8.18
CA ILE A 197 3.58 -21.51 9.38
C ILE A 197 4.28 -20.18 9.14
N VAL A 198 5.00 -20.06 8.01
CA VAL A 198 5.76 -18.84 7.68
C VAL A 198 4.82 -17.65 7.47
N LEU A 199 3.67 -17.85 6.82
CA LEU A 199 2.65 -16.83 6.64
C LEU A 199 2.06 -16.39 7.99
N ALA A 200 1.75 -17.32 8.88
CA ALA A 200 1.23 -17.02 10.22
C ALA A 200 2.20 -16.13 11.01
N VAL A 201 3.48 -16.49 11.03
CA VAL A 201 4.53 -15.69 11.69
C VAL A 201 4.68 -14.32 11.03
N ALA A 202 4.68 -14.25 9.70
CA ALA A 202 4.80 -12.98 8.97
C ALA A 202 3.60 -12.05 9.23
N VAL A 203 2.38 -12.59 9.26
CA VAL A 203 1.16 -11.85 9.59
C VAL A 203 1.23 -11.34 11.04
N ALA A 204 1.61 -12.19 12.00
CA ALA A 204 1.77 -11.79 13.38
C ALA A 204 2.81 -10.67 13.52
N GLY A 205 3.97 -10.79 12.87
CA GLY A 205 5.01 -9.77 12.85
C GLY A 205 4.55 -8.46 12.21
N HIS A 206 3.78 -8.52 11.13
CA HIS A 206 3.19 -7.35 10.47
C HIS A 206 2.20 -6.62 11.37
N VAL A 207 1.30 -7.36 12.03
CA VAL A 207 0.34 -6.78 12.99
C VAL A 207 1.08 -6.17 14.18
N ALA A 208 2.04 -6.89 14.76
CA ALA A 208 2.85 -6.40 15.87
C ALA A 208 3.60 -5.10 15.51
N ALA A 209 4.16 -5.02 14.31
CA ALA A 209 4.80 -3.80 13.81
C ALA A 209 3.78 -2.65 13.70
N ALA A 210 2.60 -2.88 13.12
CA ALA A 210 1.56 -1.85 13.02
C ALA A 210 1.10 -1.34 14.39
N LEU A 211 0.96 -2.23 15.37
CA LEU A 211 0.61 -1.87 16.76
C LEU A 211 1.74 -1.12 17.47
N LYS A 212 3.00 -1.55 17.28
CA LYS A 212 4.19 -0.82 17.77
C LYS A 212 4.20 0.61 17.23
N HIS A 213 4.03 0.77 15.92
CA HIS A 213 3.98 2.07 15.25
C HIS A 213 2.86 2.95 15.82
N HIS A 214 1.70 2.36 16.13
CA HIS A 214 0.57 3.10 16.66
C HIS A 214 0.72 3.49 18.14
N PHE A 215 1.12 2.56 19.00
CA PHE A 215 1.11 2.77 20.46
C PHE A 215 2.44 3.30 21.01
N ILE A 216 3.56 2.86 20.43
CA ILE A 216 4.91 3.22 20.91
C ILE A 216 5.45 4.39 20.07
N ASP A 217 5.53 4.24 18.75
CA ASP A 217 6.09 5.30 17.89
C ASP A 217 5.08 6.45 17.65
N ARG A 218 3.81 6.22 18.00
CA ARG A 218 2.67 7.17 17.89
C ARG A 218 2.53 7.83 16.52
N ASP A 219 2.81 7.06 15.47
CA ASP A 219 2.71 7.56 14.11
C ASP A 219 1.36 7.21 13.45
N LYS A 220 1.19 7.70 12.22
CA LYS A 220 -0.06 7.57 11.45
C LYS A 220 -0.13 6.30 10.59
N THR A 221 0.82 5.36 10.73
CA THR A 221 0.92 4.16 9.86
C THR A 221 -0.38 3.36 9.84
N LEU A 222 -0.88 2.96 11.02
CA LEU A 222 -2.16 2.25 11.13
C LEU A 222 -3.36 3.14 10.77
N VAL A 223 -3.32 4.41 11.18
CA VAL A 223 -4.42 5.36 10.98
C VAL A 223 -4.71 5.60 9.50
N ARG A 224 -3.68 5.70 8.65
CA ARG A 224 -3.82 5.82 7.19
C ARG A 224 -4.54 4.63 6.57
N MET A 225 -4.37 3.42 7.11
CA MET A 225 -5.09 2.23 6.64
C MET A 225 -6.53 2.15 7.20
N LEU A 226 -6.79 2.73 8.37
CA LEU A 226 -8.11 2.73 9.01
C LEU A 226 -9.04 3.85 8.53
N ARG A 227 -8.51 5.05 8.28
CA ARG A 227 -9.33 6.25 8.03
C ARG A 227 -8.99 7.00 6.75
N GLY A 228 -7.92 6.60 6.04
CA GLY A 228 -7.43 7.28 4.84
C GLY A 228 -6.49 8.36 5.27
#